data_AF-I1R966-F1
#
_entry.id   AF-I1R966-F1
#
_cell.length_a   1.000
_cell.length_b   1.000
_cell.length_c   1.000
_cell.angle_alpha   90.00
_cell.angle_beta   90.00
_cell.angle_gamma   90.00
#
_symmetry.space_group_name_H-M   'P 1'
#
loop_
_entity.id
_entity.type
_entity.pdbx_description
1 polymer ?
#
loop_
_entity_poly.entity_id
_entity_poly.type
_entity_poly.pdbx_seq_one_letter_code
_entity_poly.pdbx_strand_id
1 'polypeptide(L)'
;MSAMEIFEFVTEADCYPNISIAYRILFTMPVTVASAEITFSKLKLLKNYLRSVMSQERLNGLATLCIEKKLLDEIDIDAIVDDFASPHVRRNF
;
A
#
# COMPACT_ATOMS: atom_id res chain seq x y z
N MET A 1 27.32 -18.63 2.90
CA MET A 1 26.07 -18.96 2.22
C MET A 1 24.99 -18.04 2.77
N SER A 2 24.50 -17.11 1.96
CA SER A 2 23.46 -16.14 2.32
C SER A 2 22.08 -16.81 2.36
N ALA A 3 21.15 -16.27 3.14
CA ALA A 3 19.76 -16.74 3.15
C ALA A 3 19.10 -16.69 1.75
N MET A 4 19.55 -15.76 0.90
CA MET A 4 19.07 -15.61 -0.48
C MET A 4 19.58 -16.74 -1.39
N GLU A 5 20.84 -17.14 -1.25
CA GLU A 5 21.44 -18.27 -1.99
C GLU A 5 20.75 -19.60 -1.62
N ILE A 6 20.39 -19.77 -0.35
CA ILE A 6 19.62 -20.94 0.12
C ILE A 6 18.21 -20.93 -0.47
N PHE A 7 17.56 -19.77 -0.55
CA PHE A 7 16.24 -19.63 -1.14
C PHE A 7 16.22 -19.94 -2.64
N GLU A 8 17.21 -19.46 -3.40
CA GLU A 8 17.35 -19.78 -4.82
C GLU A 8 17.52 -21.29 -5.04
N PHE A 9 18.42 -21.93 -4.28
CA PHE A 9 18.62 -23.37 -4.34
C PHE A 9 17.34 -24.17 -4.02
N VAL A 10 16.61 -23.78 -2.97
CA VAL A 10 15.34 -24.44 -2.59
C VAL A 10 14.25 -24.23 -3.64
N THR A 11 14.25 -23.09 -4.32
CA THR A 11 13.29 -22.79 -5.40
C THR A 11 13.61 -23.57 -6.66
N GLU A 12 14.89 -23.72 -7.00
CA GLU A 12 15.36 -24.49 -8.16
C GLU A 12 15.18 -26.00 -7.97
N ALA A 13 15.35 -26.50 -6.73
CA ALA A 13 15.21 -27.91 -6.42
C ALA A 13 13.73 -28.40 -6.43
N ASP A 14 12.75 -27.48 -6.31
CA ASP A 14 11.29 -27.69 -6.31
C ASP A 14 10.76 -28.85 -5.43
N CYS A 15 11.57 -29.32 -4.50
CA CYS A 15 11.29 -30.52 -3.70
C CYS A 15 10.77 -30.19 -2.29
N TYR A 16 10.82 -28.92 -1.89
CA TYR A 16 10.43 -28.47 -0.55
C TYR A 16 9.51 -27.23 -0.58
N PRO A 17 8.24 -27.39 -1.01
CA PRO A 17 7.30 -26.27 -1.16
C PRO A 17 7.07 -25.51 0.16
N ASN A 18 7.02 -26.22 1.29
CA ASN A 18 6.83 -25.60 2.61
C ASN A 18 8.03 -24.73 3.03
N ILE A 19 9.24 -25.12 2.65
CA ILE A 19 10.46 -24.37 2.95
C ILE A 19 10.49 -23.09 2.09
N SER A 20 10.16 -23.20 0.80
CA SER A 20 10.03 -22.04 -0.08
C SER A 20 9.00 -21.03 0.45
N ILE A 21 7.82 -21.50 0.90
CA ILE A 21 6.79 -20.65 1.51
C ILE A 21 7.32 -19.98 2.79
N ALA A 22 7.99 -20.71 3.67
CA ALA A 22 8.54 -20.15 4.91
C ALA A 22 9.57 -19.03 4.65
N TYR A 23 10.46 -19.21 3.66
CA TYR A 23 11.40 -18.17 3.27
C TYR A 23 10.71 -16.96 2.65
N ARG A 24 9.68 -17.15 1.81
CA ARG A 24 8.88 -16.03 1.28
C ARG A 24 8.20 -15.24 2.39
N ILE A 25 7.65 -15.91 3.40
CA ILE A 25 7.09 -15.25 4.59
C ILE A 25 8.19 -14.48 5.32
N LEU A 26 9.35 -15.12 5.58
CA LEU A 26 10.46 -14.49 6.28
C LEU A 26 10.96 -13.21 5.58
N PHE A 27 11.06 -13.22 4.25
CA PHE A 27 11.50 -12.06 3.47
C PHE A 27 10.44 -10.96 3.32
N THR A 28 9.15 -11.32 3.38
CA THR A 28 8.04 -10.36 3.30
C THR A 28 7.68 -9.78 4.66
N MET A 29 8.04 -10.46 5.75
CA MET A 29 7.87 -9.92 7.09
C MET A 29 8.70 -8.64 7.24
N PRO A 30 8.10 -7.52 7.66
CA PRO A 30 8.85 -6.32 7.97
C PRO A 30 9.66 -6.58 9.25
N VAL A 31 10.89 -7.05 9.11
CA VAL A 31 11.80 -7.32 10.25
C VAL A 31 12.24 -6.01 10.93
N THR A 32 12.10 -4.87 10.25
CA THR A 32 12.61 -3.58 10.72
C THR A 32 11.51 -2.65 11.23
N VAL A 33 11.70 -2.13 12.45
CA VAL A 33 10.89 -1.06 13.07
C VAL A 33 10.73 0.16 12.16
N ALA A 34 11.73 0.44 11.32
CA ALA A 34 11.71 1.54 10.35
C ALA A 34 10.49 1.53 9.40
N SER A 35 9.97 0.36 9.01
CA SER A 35 8.77 0.28 8.16
C SER A 35 7.53 0.79 8.88
N ALA A 36 7.43 0.55 10.19
CA ALA A 36 6.36 1.11 11.02
C ALA A 36 6.56 2.62 11.24
N GLU A 37 7.79 3.08 11.43
CA GLU A 37 8.08 4.51 11.57
C GLU A 37 7.71 5.31 10.31
N ILE A 38 7.97 4.75 9.12
CA ILE A 38 7.58 5.35 7.84
C ILE A 38 6.05 5.46 7.75
N THR A 39 5.30 4.41 8.06
CA THR A 39 3.84 4.45 8.02
C THR A 39 3.25 5.39 9.06
N PHE A 40 3.80 5.44 10.28
CA PHE A 40 3.37 6.39 11.31
C PHE A 40 3.70 7.85 10.95
N SER A 41 4.84 8.10 10.31
CA SER A 41 5.19 9.44 9.82
C SER A 41 4.21 9.92 8.74
N LYS A 42 3.87 9.04 7.78
CA LYS A 42 2.84 9.31 6.77
C LYS A 42 1.45 9.50 7.40
N LEU A 43 1.10 8.67 8.38
CA LEU A 43 -0.16 8.78 9.10
C LEU A 43 -0.26 10.11 9.84
N LYS A 44 0.83 10.61 10.42
CA LYS A 44 0.88 11.93 11.07
C LYS A 44 0.62 13.09 10.09
N LEU A 45 1.01 12.95 8.83
CA LEU A 45 0.68 13.91 7.78
C LEU A 45 -0.80 13.84 7.37
N LEU A 46 -1.35 12.62 7.27
CA LEU A 46 -2.76 12.39 6.92
C LEU A 46 -3.72 12.84 8.03
N LYS A 47 -3.40 12.49 9.28
CA LYS A 47 -4.13 12.80 10.50
C LYS A 47 -3.30 13.75 11.36
N ASN A 48 -3.38 15.02 11.04
CA ASN A 48 -2.73 16.09 11.79
C ASN A 48 -3.70 16.74 12.80
N TYR A 49 -3.20 17.66 13.61
CA TYR A 49 -3.98 18.32 14.67
C TYR A 49 -5.24 19.02 14.15
N LEU A 50 -5.11 19.74 13.03
CA LEU A 50 -6.20 20.49 12.40
C LEU A 50 -7.22 19.58 11.70
N ARG A 51 -6.81 18.38 11.27
CA ARG A 51 -7.64 17.34 10.63
C ARG A 51 -7.70 16.10 11.51
N SER A 52 -7.97 16.28 12.80
CA SER A 52 -8.04 15.19 13.77
C SER A 52 -9.37 14.43 13.73
N VAL A 53 -10.44 15.10 13.27
CA VAL A 53 -11.78 14.53 13.11
C VAL A 53 -12.00 14.11 11.65
N MET A 54 -12.02 12.80 11.41
CA MET A 54 -12.43 12.20 10.13
C MET A 54 -12.95 10.78 10.37
N SER A 55 -13.80 10.28 9.46
CA SER A 55 -14.25 8.88 9.52
C SER A 55 -13.09 7.92 9.25
N GLN A 56 -13.21 6.71 9.79
CA GLN A 56 -12.21 5.65 9.55
C GLN A 56 -12.16 5.27 8.07
N GLU A 57 -13.30 5.25 7.39
CA GLU A 57 -13.37 5.00 5.94
C GLU A 57 -12.52 6.00 5.15
N ARG A 58 -12.66 7.30 5.45
CA ARG A 58 -11.89 8.34 4.78
C ARG A 58 -10.40 8.25 5.11
N LEU A 59 -10.05 7.97 6.35
CA LEU A 59 -8.66 7.80 6.76
C LEU A 59 -8.01 6.63 6.03
N ASN A 60 -8.70 5.49 5.99
CA ASN A 60 -8.21 4.28 5.32
C ASN A 60 -8.05 4.51 3.82
N GLY A 61 -9.02 5.16 3.16
CA GLY A 61 -8.91 5.50 1.74
C GLY A 61 -7.69 6.39 1.45
N LEU A 62 -7.47 7.44 2.25
CA LEU A 62 -6.30 8.31 2.10
C LEU A 62 -4.97 7.58 2.40
N ALA A 63 -4.98 6.66 3.37
CA ALA A 63 -3.81 5.84 3.69
C ALA A 63 -3.46 4.91 2.52
N THR A 64 -4.45 4.25 1.91
CA THR A 64 -4.26 3.41 0.72
C THR A 64 -3.67 4.22 -0.43
N LEU A 65 -4.20 5.40 -0.72
CA LEU A 65 -3.65 6.29 -1.75
C LEU A 65 -2.20 6.72 -1.47
N CYS A 66 -1.83 6.91 -0.20
CA CYS A 66 -0.46 7.24 0.19
C CYS A 66 0.51 6.06 0.06
N ILE A 67 0.05 4.84 0.35
CA ILE A 67 0.85 3.61 0.23
C ILE A 67 1.05 3.29 -1.25
N GLU A 68 -0.02 3.32 -2.04
CA GLU A 68 -0.04 2.98 -3.46
C GLU A 68 0.23 4.19 -4.36
N LYS A 69 1.00 5.18 -3.87
CA LYS A 69 1.25 6.42 -4.60
C LYS A 69 1.82 6.18 -6.01
N LYS A 70 2.67 5.17 -6.20
CA LYS A 70 3.25 4.84 -7.51
C LYS A 70 2.17 4.44 -8.52
N LEU A 71 1.25 3.57 -8.12
CA LEU A 71 0.13 3.17 -8.95
C LEU A 71 -0.83 4.34 -9.18
N LEU A 72 -1.05 5.17 -8.15
CA LEU A 72 -1.87 6.37 -8.26
C LEU A 72 -1.31 7.37 -9.27
N ASP A 73 0.01 7.52 -9.35
CA ASP A 73 0.68 8.41 -10.30
C ASP A 73 0.52 7.91 -11.77
N GLU A 74 0.14 6.64 -11.99
CA GLU A 74 -0.17 6.06 -13.31
C GLU A 74 -1.66 6.20 -13.70
N ILE A 75 -2.53 6.57 -12.75
CA ILE A 75 -3.97 6.69 -12.98
C ILE A 75 -4.30 8.09 -13.51
N ASP A 76 -5.15 8.15 -14.53
CA ASP A 76 -5.68 9.42 -15.06
C ASP A 76 -6.74 9.99 -14.11
N ILE A 77 -6.32 10.97 -13.30
CA ILE A 77 -7.19 11.66 -12.34
C ILE A 77 -8.24 12.51 -13.06
N ASP A 78 -7.92 13.09 -14.22
CA ASP A 78 -8.84 13.97 -14.94
C ASP A 78 -10.04 13.17 -15.46
N ALA A 79 -9.79 11.97 -15.99
CA ALA A 79 -10.86 11.05 -16.37
C ALA A 79 -11.78 10.67 -15.19
N ILE A 80 -11.23 10.47 -13.98
CA ILE A 80 -12.03 10.17 -12.78
C ILE A 80 -12.87 11.38 -12.36
N VAL A 81 -12.31 12.58 -12.43
CA VAL A 81 -13.02 13.82 -12.09
C VAL A 81 -14.17 14.04 -13.08
N ASP A 82 -13.93 13.86 -14.36
CA ASP A 82 -14.94 13.98 -15.41
C ASP A 82 -16.06 12.94 -15.24
N ASP A 83 -15.71 11.68 -14.96
CA ASP A 83 -16.69 10.62 -14.69
C ASP A 83 -17.52 10.91 -13.44
N PHE A 84 -16.90 11.41 -12.37
CA PHE A 84 -17.60 11.81 -11.15
C PHE A 84 -18.52 13.03 -11.37
N ALA A 85 -18.11 13.97 -12.23
CA ALA A 85 -18.88 15.17 -12.55
C ALA A 85 -20.03 14.88 -13.52
N SER A 86 -19.87 13.92 -14.44
CA SER A 86 -20.85 13.56 -15.48
C SER A 86 -22.31 13.35 -14.99
N PRO A 87 -22.59 12.74 -13.82
CA PRO A 87 -23.94 12.53 -13.32
C PRO A 87 -24.51 13.79 -12.63
N HIS A 88 -23.63 14.70 -12.19
CA HIS A 88 -23.97 15.88 -11.39
C HIS A 88 -24.32 17.12 -12.22
N VAL A 89 -24.10 17.08 -13.55
CA VAL A 89 -24.43 18.17 -14.48
C VAL A 89 -25.96 18.43 -14.59
N ARG A 90 -26.81 17.52 -14.10
CA ARG A 90 -28.28 17.67 -14.12
C ARG A 90 -28.91 18.24 -12.84
N ARG A 91 -28.18 19.03 -12.06
CA ARG A 91 -28.79 19.89 -11.03
C ARG A 91 -28.67 21.35 -11.44
N ASN A 92 -29.42 21.70 -12.49
CA ASN A 92 -29.74 23.10 -12.79
C ASN A 92 -30.62 23.62 -11.65
N PHE A 93 -30.15 24.63 -10.93
CA PHE A 93 -30.99 25.50 -10.11
C PHE A 93 -31.69 26.53 -11.00
#